data_AF-A0AAU4IL75-F1
#
_entry.id   AF-A0AAU4IL75-F1
#
_cell.length_a   1.000
_cell.length_b   1.000
_cell.length_c   1.000
_cell.angle_alpha   90.00
_cell.angle_beta   90.00
_cell.angle_gamma   90.00
#
_symmetry.space_group_name_H-M   'P 1'
#
loop_
_entity.id
_entity.type
_entity.pdbx_description
1 polymer ?
#
loop_
_entity_poly.entity_id
_entity_poly.type
_entity_poly.pdbx_seq_one_letter_code
_entity_poly.pdbx_strand_id
1 'polypeptide(L)' 'MTYEEFLDGVVRMRERGVALARDPEQAWPHFRGRRVDYEAVAYALAHRIDAVPAPWSGRRRGGPVEVPTPVDRKRADG' A
#
# COMPACT_ATOMS: atom_id res chain seq x y z
N MET A 1 -4.24 13.44 -1.74
CA MET A 1 -5.34 12.48 -1.70
C MET A 1 -6.66 13.18 -1.45
N THR A 2 -7.38 13.43 -2.54
CA THR A 2 -8.76 13.90 -2.57
C THR A 2 -9.73 12.74 -2.35
N TYR A 3 -11.02 13.03 -2.28
CA TYR A 3 -12.05 11.98 -2.17
C TYR A 3 -12.16 11.18 -3.47
N GLU A 4 -11.99 11.82 -4.61
CA GLU A 4 -12.01 11.20 -5.94
C GLU A 4 -10.87 10.19 -6.09
N GLU A 5 -9.65 10.56 -5.69
CA GLU A 5 -8.50 9.63 -5.67
C GLU A 5 -8.75 8.42 -4.76
N PHE A 6 -9.53 8.59 -3.68
CA PHE A 6 -9.96 7.49 -2.82
C PHE A 6 -11.00 6.60 -3.51
N LEU A 7 -12.00 7.19 -4.17
CA LEU A 7 -13.02 6.45 -4.93
C LEU A 7 -12.40 5.61 -6.05
N ASP A 8 -11.39 6.12 -6.74
CA ASP A 8 -10.64 5.35 -7.74
C ASP A 8 -10.02 4.07 -7.15
N GLY A 9 -9.48 4.16 -5.93
CA GLY A 9 -8.97 3.01 -5.20
C GLY A 9 -10.07 2.02 -4.81
N VAL A 10 -11.22 2.54 -4.36
CA VAL A 10 -12.39 1.72 -4.02
C VAL A 10 -12.94 0.97 -5.23
N VAL A 11 -13.01 1.62 -6.40
CA VAL A 11 -13.43 1.00 -7.66
C VAL A 11 -12.51 -0.16 -8.01
N ARG A 12 -11.19 0.06 -7.98
CA ARG A 12 -10.20 -1.01 -8.23
C ARG A 12 -10.34 -2.18 -7.26
N MET A 13 -10.65 -1.92 -5.99
CA MET A 13 -10.93 -2.98 -5.01
C MET A 13 -12.18 -3.79 -5.38
N ARG A 14 -13.28 -3.12 -5.77
CA ARG A 14 -14.52 -3.80 -6.21
C ARG A 14 -14.31 -4.64 -7.46
N GLU A 15 -13.57 -4.13 -8.46
CA GLU A 15 -13.24 -4.86 -9.69
C GLU A 15 -12.47 -6.16 -9.41
N ARG A 16 -11.70 -6.20 -8.32
CA ARG A 16 -10.97 -7.39 -7.85
C ARG A 16 -11.79 -8.29 -6.92
N GLY A 17 -13.08 -8.00 -6.73
CA GLY A 17 -13.99 -8.78 -5.90
C GLY A 17 -13.83 -8.54 -4.39
N VAL A 18 -13.17 -7.46 -3.97
CA VAL A 18 -13.04 -7.15 -2.54
C VAL A 18 -14.39 -6.68 -2.00
N ALA A 19 -14.90 -7.39 -1.00
CA ALA A 19 -16.12 -7.01 -0.28
C ALA A 19 -15.85 -5.79 0.62
N LEU A 20 -16.61 -4.72 0.43
CA LEU A 20 -16.50 -3.51 1.25
C LEU A 20 -17.46 -3.59 2.44
N ALA A 21 -16.93 -3.35 3.64
CA ALA A 21 -17.72 -3.39 4.87
C ALA A 21 -18.65 -2.17 5.06
N ARG A 22 -18.41 -1.08 4.33
CA ARG A 22 -19.15 0.19 4.44
C ARG A 22 -19.23 0.88 3.09
N ASP A 23 -20.16 1.82 2.96
CA ASP A 23 -20.21 2.72 1.83
C ASP A 23 -18.97 3.65 1.80
N PRO A 24 -18.44 4.03 0.62
CA PRO A 24 -17.26 4.90 0.53
C PRO A 24 -17.42 6.25 1.23
N GLU A 25 -18.60 6.85 1.23
CA GLU A 25 -18.87 8.12 1.91
C GLU A 25 -18.70 7.99 3.42
N GLN A 26 -19.15 6.86 3.98
CA GLN A 26 -19.00 6.53 5.40
C GLN A 26 -17.56 6.16 5.76
N ALA A 27 -16.83 5.50 4.84
CA ALA A 27 -15.45 5.09 5.06
C ALA A 27 -14.45 6.25 4.98
N TRP A 28 -14.75 7.27 4.20
CA TRP A 28 -13.83 8.37 3.89
C TRP A 28 -13.31 9.14 5.12
N PRO A 29 -14.15 9.58 6.08
CA PRO A 29 -13.65 10.28 7.27
C PRO A 29 -12.68 9.42 8.08
N HIS A 30 -12.94 8.12 8.21
CA HIS A 30 -12.07 7.19 8.90
C HIS A 30 -10.74 6.99 8.17
N PHE A 31 -10.79 6.83 6.85
CA PHE A 31 -9.60 6.70 6.02
C PHE A 31 -8.70 7.94 6.13
N ARG A 32 -9.29 9.14 6.08
CA ARG A 32 -8.58 10.40 6.28
C ARG A 32 -8.00 10.53 7.68
N GLY A 33 -8.78 10.22 8.71
CA GLY A 33 -8.32 10.26 10.11
C GLY A 33 -7.11 9.35 10.34
N ARG A 34 -7.18 8.08 9.87
CA ARG A 34 -6.07 7.12 9.99
C ARG A 34 -4.78 7.61 9.36
N ARG A 35 -4.86 8.34 8.25
CA ARG A 35 -3.67 8.90 7.60
C ARG A 35 -3.04 10.01 8.42
N VAL A 36 -3.83 10.86 9.06
CA VAL A 36 -3.29 11.88 9.98
C VAL A 36 -2.55 11.22 11.14
N ASP A 37 -3.13 10.17 11.73
CA ASP A 37 -2.56 9.51 12.90
C ASP A 37 -1.29 8.70 12.59
N TYR A 38 -1.27 7.98 11.46
CA TYR A 38 -0.25 6.95 11.22
C TYR A 38 0.71 7.25 10.08
N GLU A 39 0.36 8.09 9.10
CA GLU A 39 1.13 8.18 7.86
C GLU A 39 2.55 8.68 8.10
N ALA A 40 2.69 9.77 8.86
CA ALA A 40 3.99 10.35 9.16
C ALA A 40 4.88 9.37 9.95
N VAL A 41 4.32 8.71 10.96
CA VAL A 41 5.06 7.72 11.78
C VAL A 41 5.45 6.51 10.94
N ALA A 42 4.56 6.00 10.08
CA ALA A 42 4.85 4.88 9.20
C ALA A 42 5.97 5.22 8.20
N TYR A 43 5.95 6.43 7.62
CA TYR A 43 7.04 6.88 6.75
C TYR A 43 8.35 7.07 7.50
N ALA A 44 8.33 7.64 8.70
CA ALA A 44 9.52 7.79 9.54
C ALA A 44 10.11 6.42 9.93
N LEU A 45 9.26 5.45 10.29
CA LEU A 45 9.70 4.09 10.60
C LEU A 45 10.32 3.42 9.37
N ALA A 46 9.61 3.45 8.23
CA ALA A 46 10.11 2.88 6.97
C ALA A 46 11.46 3.48 6.57
N HIS A 47 11.63 4.78 6.80
CA HIS A 47 12.87 5.51 6.57
C HIS A 47 13.99 5.10 7.54
N ARG A 48 13.66 4.85 8.81
CA ARG A 48 14.63 4.48 9.85
C ARG A 48 15.22 3.08 9.66
N ILE A 49 14.45 2.18 9.07
CA ILE A 49 14.80 0.75 8.91
C ILE A 49 15.19 0.38 7.47
N ASP A 50 15.27 1.37 6.57
CA ASP A 50 15.50 1.15 5.13
C ASP A 50 14.56 0.09 4.53
N ALA A 51 13.26 0.24 4.81
CA ALA A 51 12.25 -0.69 4.34
C ALA A 51 12.25 -0.80 2.81
N VAL A 52 12.23 -2.04 2.30
CA VAL A 52 12.14 -2.35 0.86
C VAL A 52 10.93 -1.63 0.26
N PRO A 53 11.09 -0.92 -0.88
CA PRO A 53 9.95 -0.30 -1.55
C PRO A 53 8.99 -1.36 -2.07
N ALA A 54 7.75 -1.32 -1.60
CA ALA A 54 6.65 -2.05 -2.21
C ALA A 54 6.16 -1.30 -3.47
N PRO A 55 5.53 -1.99 -4.45
CA PRO A 55 5.00 -1.36 -5.68
C PRO A 55 4.04 -0.19 -5.44
N TRP A 56 3.34 -0.20 -4.31
CA TRP A 56 2.39 0.84 -3.89
C TRP A 56 2.99 1.85 -2.90
N SER A 57 4.28 1.72 -2.58
CA SER A 57 4.98 2.66 -1.73
C SER A 57 5.80 3.63 -2.58
N GLY A 58 5.72 4.93 -2.27
CA GLY A 58 6.55 5.94 -2.94
C GLY A 58 8.05 5.69 -2.75
N ARG A 59 8.87 6.49 -3.44
CA ARG A 59 10.34 6.36 -3.45
C ARG A 59 10.93 6.20 -2.04
N ARG A 60 11.87 5.28 -1.87
CA ARG A 60 12.65 5.08 -0.65
C ARG A 60 14.08 5.58 -0.86
N ARG A 61 14.84 5.74 0.23
CA ARG A 61 16.30 5.95 0.13
C ARG A 61 16.96 4.68 -0.37
N GLY A 62 18.06 4.85 -1.10
CA GLY A 62 18.71 3.76 -1.81
C GLY A 62 18.03 3.45 -3.14
N GLY A 63 18.80 2.85 -4.06
CA GLY A 63 18.27 2.31 -5.31
C GLY A 63 17.49 1.01 -5.09
N PRO A 64 16.99 0.38 -6.16
CA PRO A 64 16.41 -0.95 -6.09
C PRO A 64 17.38 -1.90 -5.37
N VAL A 65 16.89 -2.58 -4.34
CA VAL A 65 17.61 -3.68 -3.70
C VAL A 65 17.18 -4.95 -4.42
N GLU A 66 18.11 -5.70 -5.01
CA GLU A 66 17.82 -7.03 -5.53
C GLU A 66 17.42 -7.94 -4.37
N VAL A 67 16.14 -8.32 -4.33
CA VAL A 67 15.64 -9.33 -3.40
C VAL A 67 15.57 -10.65 -4.17
N PRO A 68 16.49 -11.60 -3.93
CA PRO A 68 16.45 -12.87 -4.64
C PRO A 68 15.17 -13.64 -4.27
N THR A 69 14.50 -14.20 -5.27
CA THR A 69 13.35 -15.10 -5.04
C THR A 69 13.83 -16.28 -4.19
N PRO A 70 13.23 -16.54 -3.01
CA PRO A 70 13.58 -17.68 -2.19
C PRO A 70 13.47 -18.98 -2.99
N VAL A 71 14.37 -19.93 -2.73
CA VAL A 71 14.50 -21.17 -3.51
C VAL A 71 13.16 -21.91 -3.62
N ASP A 72 12.37 -21.96 -2.55
CA ASP A 72 11.07 -22.63 -2.49
C ASP A 72 9.97 -21.93 -3.32
N ARG A 73 10.23 -20.71 -3.78
CA ARG A 73 9.31 -19.88 -4.57
C ARG A 73 9.75 -19.73 -6.02
N LYS A 74 10.90 -20.27 -6.38
CA LYS A 74 11.31 -20.37 -7.78
C LYS A 74 10.36 -21.36 -8.45
N ARG A 75 9.74 -20.99 -9.56
CA ARG A 75 9.02 -21.97 -10.38
C ARG A 75 10.04 -23.05 -10.75
N ALA A 76 9.66 -24.31 -10.59
CA ALA A 76 10.41 -25.40 -11.18
C ALA A 76 10.54 -25.11 -12.68
N ASP A 77 11.77 -24.95 -13.10
CA ASP A 77 12.21 -25.03 -14.48
C ASP A 77 11.61 -26.30 -15.09
N GLY A 78 10.71 -26.10 -16.05
CA GLY A 78 10.08 -27.17 -16.81
C GLY A 78 10.98 -27.68 -17.92
#